data_AF-A0A523H5G6-F1
#
_entry.id   AF-A0A523H5G6-F1
#
_cell.length_a   1.000
_cell.length_b   1.000
_cell.length_c   1.000
_cell.angle_alpha   90.00
_cell.angle_beta   90.00
_cell.angle_gamma   90.00
#
_symmetry.space_group_name_H-M   'P 1'
#
loop_
_entity.id
_entity.type
_entity.pdbx_description
1 polymer ?
#
loop_
_entity_poly.entity_id
_entity_poly.type
_entity_poly.pdbx_seq_one_letter_code
_entity_poly.pdbx_strand_id
1 'polypeptide(L)'
;MLLRKSTEHEYQPLSKLGVDRRRFFKAGMGVCAMFALPSVYARAMNIGEKKLAFLNLHTGERIRSTYWVEGSYVPEELKVIENLLRDHRTGESHAIDTRLLDILQLLHDQIGARKEFHVISGYRSPKTNAMLASRSNKVVKKSLHMYGRAIDIRLPEYSLSDLRKVALSLKIGGVGYYPKSNFVHIDTGRVRFW
;
A
#
# COMPACT_ATOMS: atom_id res chain seq x y z
N MET A 1 19.35 75.51 -44.23
CA MET A 1 20.59 74.74 -44.00
C MET A 1 20.54 74.09 -42.61
N LEU A 2 20.38 72.76 -42.60
CA LEU A 2 20.79 71.74 -41.61
C LEU A 2 20.37 71.91 -40.13
N LEU A 3 19.36 71.18 -39.64
CA LEU A 3 19.40 69.79 -39.13
C LEU A 3 20.45 69.54 -38.03
N ARG A 4 19.97 69.22 -36.82
CA ARG A 4 20.61 68.18 -36.02
C ARG A 4 19.59 67.44 -35.15
N LYS A 5 19.42 66.16 -35.48
CA LYS A 5 18.79 65.08 -34.70
C LYS A 5 19.87 64.42 -33.85
N SER A 6 19.55 64.08 -32.61
CA SER A 6 20.16 63.05 -31.73
C SER A 6 19.76 63.41 -30.29
N THR A 7 19.33 62.55 -29.38
CA THR A 7 19.37 61.09 -29.23
C THR A 7 18.52 60.77 -27.99
N GLU A 8 18.05 59.53 -27.92
CA GLU A 8 17.37 58.91 -26.78
C GLU A 8 18.16 59.05 -25.47
N HIS A 9 17.45 59.17 -24.34
CA HIS A 9 17.67 58.27 -23.21
C HIS A 9 16.52 58.37 -22.18
N GLU A 10 15.91 57.22 -21.98
CA GLU A 10 14.89 56.84 -21.02
C GLU A 10 15.34 57.09 -19.56
N TYR A 11 14.47 57.71 -18.76
CA TYR A 11 14.67 57.97 -17.33
C TYR A 11 13.58 57.26 -16.52
N GLN A 12 13.99 56.37 -15.62
CA GLN A 12 13.24 55.79 -14.49
C GLN A 12 13.86 56.38 -13.20
N PRO A 13 13.24 56.43 -11.99
CA PRO A 13 11.98 55.82 -11.53
C PRO A 13 11.16 56.62 -10.45
N LEU A 14 10.07 55.97 -9.99
CA LEU A 14 9.47 55.93 -8.63
C LEU A 14 8.66 57.10 -7.99
N SER A 15 7.42 56.72 -7.65
CA SER A 15 6.60 57.08 -6.48
C SER A 15 5.73 58.36 -6.52
N LYS A 16 4.42 58.17 -6.29
CA LYS A 16 3.67 58.83 -5.20
C LYS A 16 2.29 58.21 -5.03
N LEU A 17 2.05 57.68 -3.83
CA LEU A 17 0.74 57.28 -3.32
C LEU A 17 -0.23 58.48 -3.39
N GLY A 18 -1.33 58.31 -4.12
CA GLY A 18 -2.50 59.18 -4.04
C GLY A 18 -3.66 58.42 -3.41
N VAL A 19 -3.60 58.18 -2.10
CA VAL A 19 -4.78 57.72 -1.34
C VAL A 19 -5.67 58.95 -1.11
N ASP A 20 -6.76 59.03 -1.87
CA ASP A 20 -7.74 60.10 -1.73
C ASP A 20 -8.60 59.89 -0.47
N ARG A 21 -8.44 60.78 0.51
CA ARG A 21 -9.02 60.69 1.86
C ARG A 21 -10.46 61.20 1.96
N ARG A 22 -11.19 61.33 0.84
CA ARG A 22 -12.50 62.02 0.79
C ARG A 22 -13.63 61.28 0.10
N ARG A 23 -13.70 59.95 0.21
CA ARG A 23 -14.93 59.20 -0.10
C ARG A 23 -15.17 58.07 0.90
N PHE A 24 -15.44 58.46 2.14
CA PHE A 24 -15.96 57.58 3.18
C PHE A 24 -17.47 57.86 3.32
N PHE A 25 -18.27 56.79 3.28
CA PHE A 25 -19.71 56.71 3.53
C PHE A 25 -20.69 57.38 2.56
N LYS A 26 -21.47 56.55 1.83
CA LYS A 26 -22.92 56.37 2.02
C LYS A 26 -23.53 55.38 1.00
N ALA A 27 -24.51 54.61 1.49
CA ALA A 27 -25.36 53.59 0.86
C ALA A 27 -24.68 52.22 0.60
N GLY A 28 -25.07 51.09 1.19
CA GLY A 28 -26.28 50.75 1.93
C GLY A 28 -26.96 49.54 1.28
N MET A 29 -26.86 48.37 1.92
CA MET A 29 -27.61 47.12 1.71
C MET A 29 -27.54 46.43 0.33
N GLY A 30 -26.74 45.36 0.25
CA GLY A 30 -26.76 44.40 -0.85
C GLY A 30 -26.15 43.06 -0.44
N VAL A 31 -26.95 42.25 0.26
CA VAL A 31 -26.90 40.78 0.36
C VAL A 31 -25.51 40.10 0.33
N CYS A 32 -25.11 39.55 1.48
CA CYS A 32 -24.18 38.42 1.56
C CYS A 32 -24.69 37.26 0.69
N ALA A 33 -24.28 37.19 -0.57
CA ALA A 33 -24.42 36.02 -1.43
C ALA A 33 -23.01 35.41 -1.59
N MET A 34 -22.59 34.50 -0.72
CA MET A 34 -22.81 33.06 -0.92
C MET A 34 -22.54 32.61 -2.36
N PHE A 35 -21.27 32.62 -2.73
CA PHE A 35 -20.62 31.50 -3.41
C PHE A 35 -19.27 31.31 -2.68
N ALA A 36 -19.26 30.78 -1.45
CA ALA A 36 -19.19 29.32 -1.26
C ALA A 36 -18.72 28.63 -2.53
N LEU A 37 -17.41 28.73 -2.81
CA LEU A 37 -16.79 27.79 -3.74
C LEU A 37 -17.12 26.41 -3.21
N PRO A 38 -17.84 25.60 -4.00
CA PRO A 38 -18.60 24.52 -3.44
C PRO A 38 -17.64 23.49 -2.84
N SER A 39 -18.08 22.93 -1.72
CA SER A 39 -17.53 21.81 -0.94
C SER A 39 -17.36 20.50 -1.74
N VAL A 40 -17.19 20.58 -3.06
CA VAL A 40 -17.06 19.47 -4.01
C VAL A 40 -15.60 19.00 -4.15
N TYR A 41 -14.62 19.80 -3.76
CA TYR A 41 -13.21 19.37 -3.72
C TYR A 41 -12.81 18.68 -2.41
N ALA A 42 -13.64 18.75 -1.38
CA ALA A 42 -13.41 18.06 -0.11
C ALA A 42 -14.53 17.08 0.22
N ARG A 43 -15.07 16.40 -0.81
CA ARG A 43 -15.38 14.99 -0.58
C ARG A 43 -14.03 14.31 -0.59
N ALA A 44 -13.32 14.35 0.55
CA ALA A 44 -12.35 13.31 0.84
C ALA A 44 -13.12 12.02 0.57
N MET A 45 -12.84 11.41 -0.58
CA MET A 45 -13.29 10.05 -0.81
C MET A 45 -12.78 9.33 0.43
N ASN A 46 -13.66 8.66 1.17
CA ASN A 46 -13.23 7.68 2.15
C ASN A 46 -12.55 6.57 1.35
N ILE A 47 -11.35 6.86 0.87
CA ILE A 47 -10.40 5.93 0.28
C ILE A 47 -9.99 5.16 1.52
N GLY A 48 -10.72 4.07 1.78
CA GLY A 48 -10.76 3.43 3.09
C GLY A 48 -9.40 2.94 3.58
N GLU A 49 -9.40 2.14 4.62
CA GLU A 49 -8.18 1.57 5.18
C GLU A 49 -8.06 0.11 4.75
N LYS A 50 -6.86 -0.36 4.41
CA LYS A 50 -6.60 -1.80 4.28
C LYS A 50 -5.87 -2.28 5.53
N LYS A 51 -6.39 -3.38 6.10
CA LYS A 51 -5.94 -3.89 7.40
C LYS A 51 -5.72 -5.39 7.31
N LEU A 52 -4.52 -5.81 7.65
CA LEU A 52 -4.20 -7.22 7.77
C LEU A 52 -3.81 -7.55 9.21
N ALA A 53 -4.27 -8.71 9.66
CA ALA A 53 -3.83 -9.28 10.92
C ALA A 53 -3.12 -10.59 10.64
N PHE A 54 -2.03 -10.83 11.34
CA PHE A 54 -1.19 -12.01 11.17
C PHE A 54 -0.79 -12.59 12.52
N LEU A 55 -0.67 -13.91 12.57
CA LEU A 55 0.04 -14.66 13.60
C LEU A 55 1.11 -15.50 12.92
N ASN A 56 2.38 -15.27 13.24
CA ASN A 56 3.47 -16.14 12.78
C ASN A 56 3.54 -17.38 13.69
N LEU A 57 3.32 -18.56 13.11
CA LEU A 57 3.24 -19.81 13.87
C LEU A 57 4.58 -20.31 14.40
N HIS A 58 5.70 -19.80 13.88
CA HIS A 58 7.03 -20.17 14.34
C HIS A 58 7.55 -19.27 15.44
N THR A 59 7.27 -17.97 15.38
CA THR A 59 7.75 -16.99 16.36
C THR A 59 6.72 -16.67 17.45
N GLY A 60 5.44 -16.96 17.22
CA GLY A 60 4.33 -16.58 18.10
C GLY A 60 3.95 -15.10 18.02
N GLU A 61 4.66 -14.30 17.22
CA GLU A 61 4.39 -12.87 17.06
C GLU A 61 3.05 -12.65 16.37
N ARG A 62 2.34 -11.61 16.79
CA ARG A 62 1.02 -11.24 16.29
C ARG A 62 0.97 -9.75 16.03
N ILE A 63 0.44 -9.37 14.86
CA ILE A 63 0.21 -7.98 14.51
C ILE A 63 -1.20 -7.79 13.94
N ARG A 64 -1.71 -6.57 14.08
CA ARG A 64 -2.80 -6.02 13.29
C ARG A 64 -2.30 -4.69 12.74
N SER A 65 -2.17 -4.61 11.44
CA SER A 65 -1.45 -3.53 10.76
C SER A 65 -2.36 -2.85 9.74
N THR A 66 -2.41 -1.52 9.80
CA THR A 66 -3.12 -0.68 8.81
C THR A 66 -2.12 -0.22 7.78
N TYR A 67 -1.79 -1.12 6.86
CA TYR A 67 -0.65 -0.94 5.94
C TYR A 67 -0.91 0.03 4.79
N TRP A 68 -2.16 0.47 4.61
CA TRP A 68 -2.55 1.41 3.58
C TRP A 68 -3.73 2.28 4.06
N VAL A 69 -3.62 3.59 3.81
CA VAL A 69 -4.60 4.61 4.18
C VAL A 69 -4.67 5.64 3.05
N GLU A 70 -5.89 6.01 2.65
CA GLU A 70 -6.15 7.14 1.75
C GLU A 70 -5.29 7.20 0.47
N GLY A 71 -5.05 6.06 -0.18
CA GLY A 71 -4.30 6.01 -1.43
C GLY A 71 -2.82 5.64 -1.27
N SER A 72 -2.30 5.67 -0.04
CA SER A 72 -0.87 5.52 0.23
C SER A 72 -0.57 4.34 1.16
N TYR A 73 0.52 3.63 0.88
CA TYR A 73 1.07 2.64 1.82
C TYR A 73 1.74 3.35 2.99
N VAL A 74 1.60 2.81 4.19
CA VAL A 74 2.19 3.35 5.43
C VAL A 74 3.54 2.68 5.66
N PRO A 75 4.70 3.36 5.45
CA PRO A 75 6.02 2.72 5.48
C PRO A 75 6.37 2.05 6.80
N GLU A 76 5.93 2.62 7.92
CA GLU A 76 6.17 2.10 9.27
C GLU A 76 5.46 0.75 9.46
N GLU A 77 4.23 0.66 8.97
CA GLU A 77 3.39 -0.55 9.03
C GLU A 77 3.93 -1.64 8.10
N LEU A 78 4.45 -1.25 6.92
CA LEU A 78 5.14 -2.19 6.04
C LEU A 78 6.36 -2.82 6.73
N LYS A 79 7.17 -2.03 7.45
CA LYS A 79 8.32 -2.57 8.20
C LYS A 79 7.90 -3.52 9.32
N VAL A 80 6.78 -3.25 9.99
CA VAL A 80 6.21 -4.16 11.01
C VAL A 80 5.82 -5.50 10.37
N ILE A 81 5.15 -5.45 9.22
CA ILE A 81 4.79 -6.65 8.44
C ILE A 81 6.04 -7.40 7.97
N GLU A 82 7.02 -6.71 7.40
CA GLU A 82 8.29 -7.28 6.93
C GLU A 82 9.01 -8.02 8.06
N ASN A 83 9.10 -7.40 9.24
CA ASN A 83 9.68 -8.05 10.41
C ASN A 83 8.89 -9.29 10.81
N LEU A 84 7.57 -9.24 10.90
CA LEU A 84 6.77 -10.43 11.24
C LEU A 84 6.90 -11.55 10.19
N LEU A 85 7.04 -11.19 8.90
CA LEU A 85 7.20 -12.11 7.79
C LEU A 85 8.65 -12.50 7.50
N ARG A 86 9.61 -12.10 8.35
CA ARG A 86 11.02 -12.45 8.24
C ARG A 86 11.25 -13.97 8.25
N ASP A 87 12.42 -14.39 7.79
CA ASP A 87 12.83 -15.77 7.92
C ASP A 87 13.08 -16.10 9.40
N HIS A 88 12.19 -16.89 10.01
CA HIS A 88 12.30 -17.24 11.43
C HIS A 88 13.56 -18.05 11.79
N ARG A 89 14.25 -18.65 10.80
CA ARG A 89 15.46 -19.45 11.06
C ARG A 89 16.73 -18.62 11.09
N THR A 90 16.79 -17.56 10.29
CA THR A 90 17.97 -16.69 10.19
C THR A 90 17.75 -15.33 10.86
N GLY A 91 16.50 -14.94 11.09
CA GLY A 91 16.12 -13.60 11.53
C GLY A 91 16.19 -12.54 10.42
N GLU A 92 16.59 -12.93 9.21
CA GLU A 92 16.71 -12.00 8.08
C GLU A 92 15.34 -11.52 7.62
N SER A 93 15.15 -10.20 7.65
CA SER A 93 13.97 -9.52 7.08
C SER A 93 14.25 -9.08 5.65
N HIS A 94 13.18 -8.90 4.88
CA HIS A 94 13.23 -8.44 3.50
C HIS A 94 11.95 -7.67 3.17
N ALA A 95 12.06 -6.69 2.26
CA ALA A 95 10.90 -5.97 1.77
C ALA A 95 9.84 -6.92 1.21
N ILE A 96 8.57 -6.71 1.59
CA ILE A 96 7.44 -7.52 1.13
C ILE A 96 6.75 -6.76 0.00
N ASP A 97 6.48 -7.46 -1.11
CA ASP A 97 5.77 -6.88 -2.25
C ASP A 97 4.37 -6.45 -1.81
N THR A 98 4.08 -5.16 -1.90
CA THR A 98 2.78 -4.60 -1.49
C THR A 98 1.62 -5.21 -2.25
N ARG A 99 1.83 -5.70 -3.47
CA ARG A 99 0.84 -6.47 -4.23
C ARG A 99 0.47 -7.78 -3.56
N LEU A 100 1.38 -8.40 -2.81
CA LEU A 100 1.08 -9.60 -2.03
C LEU A 100 0.10 -9.26 -0.91
N LEU A 101 0.33 -8.15 -0.20
CA LEU A 101 -0.57 -7.67 0.85
C LEU A 101 -1.95 -7.35 0.28
N ASP A 102 -2.01 -6.71 -0.89
CA ASP A 102 -3.27 -6.43 -1.57
C ASP A 102 -4.04 -7.71 -1.97
N ILE A 103 -3.36 -8.75 -2.46
CA ILE A 103 -4.00 -10.05 -2.73
C ILE A 103 -4.56 -10.65 -1.43
N LEU A 104 -3.81 -10.56 -0.32
CA LEU A 104 -4.27 -11.06 0.98
C LEU A 104 -5.47 -10.28 1.51
N GLN A 105 -5.51 -8.96 1.32
CA GLN A 105 -6.66 -8.13 1.67
C GLN A 105 -7.89 -8.55 0.87
N LEU A 106 -7.76 -8.67 -0.46
CA LEU A 106 -8.86 -9.13 -1.33
C LEU A 106 -9.34 -10.53 -0.93
N LEU A 107 -8.42 -11.43 -0.60
CA LEU A 107 -8.77 -12.77 -0.13
C LEU A 107 -9.54 -12.73 1.19
N HIS A 108 -9.08 -11.92 2.15
CA HIS A 108 -9.70 -11.76 3.46
C HIS A 108 -11.12 -11.20 3.34
N ASP A 109 -11.28 -10.17 2.51
CA ASP A 109 -12.58 -9.54 2.24
C ASP A 109 -13.53 -10.51 1.52
N GLN A 110 -13.06 -11.20 0.47
CA GLN A 110 -13.90 -12.06 -0.36
C GLN A 110 -14.34 -13.34 0.36
N ILE A 111 -13.51 -13.89 1.26
CA ILE A 111 -13.91 -15.03 2.09
C ILE A 111 -14.76 -14.59 3.30
N GLY A 112 -14.80 -13.29 3.62
CA GLY A 112 -15.51 -12.72 4.76
C GLY A 112 -14.83 -13.00 6.09
N ALA A 113 -13.50 -13.14 6.09
CA ALA A 113 -12.73 -13.47 7.29
C ALA A 113 -12.76 -12.35 8.33
N ARG A 114 -12.53 -12.71 9.60
CA ARG A 114 -12.50 -11.75 10.72
C ARG A 114 -11.27 -11.87 11.59
N LYS A 115 -10.65 -13.05 11.61
CA LYS A 115 -9.42 -13.35 12.35
C LYS A 115 -8.18 -13.15 11.50
N GLU A 116 -7.04 -13.20 12.16
CA GLU A 116 -5.74 -13.14 11.51
C GLU A 116 -5.47 -14.34 10.59
N PHE A 117 -4.65 -14.09 9.57
CA PHE A 117 -3.96 -15.15 8.86
C PHE A 117 -2.94 -15.81 9.80
N HIS A 118 -2.95 -17.13 9.84
CA HIS A 118 -1.86 -17.88 10.43
C HIS A 118 -0.78 -18.09 9.37
N VAL A 119 0.40 -17.51 9.62
CA VAL A 119 1.54 -17.53 8.71
C VAL A 119 2.44 -18.72 9.05
N ILE A 120 2.66 -19.57 8.05
CA ILE A 120 3.63 -20.67 8.10
C ILE A 120 4.98 -20.18 7.58
N SER A 121 5.00 -19.42 6.49
CA SER A 121 6.24 -18.89 5.91
C SER A 121 5.99 -17.59 5.17
N GLY A 122 6.75 -16.54 5.51
CA GLY A 122 6.86 -15.31 4.72
C GLY A 122 8.12 -15.35 3.85
N TYR A 123 8.99 -14.35 3.98
CA TYR A 123 10.31 -14.33 3.35
C TYR A 123 11.14 -15.55 3.76
N ARG A 124 11.98 -16.02 2.82
CA ARG A 124 12.99 -17.06 3.07
C ARG A 124 14.35 -16.56 2.62
N SER A 125 15.33 -16.60 3.51
CA SER A 125 16.72 -16.35 3.14
C SER A 125 17.20 -17.38 2.11
N PRO A 126 18.21 -17.05 1.29
CA PRO A 126 18.87 -18.03 0.42
C PRO A 126 19.35 -19.27 1.19
N LYS A 127 19.85 -19.08 2.41
CA LYS A 127 20.30 -20.15 3.31
C LYS A 127 19.17 -21.10 3.69
N THR A 128 18.03 -20.58 4.13
CA THR A 128 16.85 -21.40 4.45
C THR A 128 16.29 -22.08 3.22
N ASN A 129 16.20 -21.38 2.08
CA ASN A 129 15.67 -21.97 0.86
C ASN A 129 16.54 -23.14 0.37
N ALA A 130 17.87 -23.00 0.40
CA ALA A 130 18.79 -24.07 0.06
C ALA A 130 18.68 -25.27 1.02
N MET A 131 18.58 -25.01 2.32
CA MET A 131 18.39 -26.05 3.35
C MET A 131 17.07 -26.81 3.16
N LEU A 132 15.97 -26.13 2.81
CA LEU A 132 14.69 -26.80 2.54
C LEU A 132 14.72 -27.59 1.23
N ALA A 133 15.36 -27.06 0.19
CA ALA A 133 15.52 -27.74 -1.09
C ALA A 133 16.39 -29.01 -1.00
N SER A 134 17.39 -29.05 -0.11
CA SER A 134 18.17 -30.28 0.10
C SER A 134 17.40 -31.37 0.84
N ARG A 135 16.37 -30.99 1.62
CA ARG A 135 15.52 -31.92 2.38
C ARG A 135 14.27 -32.37 1.63
N SER A 136 13.93 -31.69 0.52
CA SER A 136 12.70 -31.98 -0.21
C SER A 136 12.73 -31.51 -1.66
N ASN A 137 12.21 -32.33 -2.56
CA ASN A 137 11.95 -31.96 -3.96
C ASN A 137 10.77 -30.98 -4.12
N LYS A 138 10.08 -30.60 -3.03
CA LYS A 138 8.94 -29.67 -3.06
C LYS A 138 9.33 -28.19 -3.06
N VAL A 139 10.62 -27.89 -2.87
CA VAL A 139 11.11 -26.50 -2.80
C VAL A 139 11.91 -26.18 -4.05
N VAL A 140 11.49 -25.12 -4.75
CA VAL A 140 12.13 -24.63 -5.97
C VAL A 140 13.31 -23.71 -5.64
N LYS A 141 14.40 -23.85 -6.40
CA LYS A 141 15.64 -23.06 -6.22
C LYS A 141 15.42 -21.55 -6.40
N LYS A 142 14.44 -21.15 -7.21
CA LYS A 142 14.05 -19.74 -7.46
C LYS A 142 12.67 -19.44 -6.85
N SER A 143 12.51 -19.69 -5.55
CA SER A 143 11.24 -19.47 -4.86
C SER A 143 10.90 -17.97 -4.77
N LEU A 144 9.63 -17.61 -4.98
CA LEU A 144 9.16 -16.24 -4.80
C LEU A 144 9.20 -15.77 -3.33
N HIS A 145 9.30 -16.71 -2.37
CA HIS A 145 9.56 -16.38 -0.97
C HIS A 145 10.89 -15.63 -0.79
N MET A 146 11.92 -15.95 -1.59
CA MET A 146 13.22 -15.28 -1.51
C MET A 146 13.22 -13.83 -2.00
N TYR A 147 12.11 -13.38 -2.57
CA TYR A 147 11.95 -12.02 -3.09
C TYR A 147 10.86 -11.24 -2.34
N GLY A 148 10.36 -11.77 -1.21
CA GLY A 148 9.24 -11.15 -0.48
C GLY A 148 7.93 -11.14 -1.26
N ARG A 149 7.78 -12.07 -2.22
CA ARG A 149 6.66 -12.11 -3.19
C ARG A 149 5.73 -13.30 -2.99
N ALA A 150 5.92 -14.07 -1.92
CA ALA A 150 5.08 -15.22 -1.62
C ALA A 150 4.91 -15.43 -0.12
N ILE A 151 3.81 -16.09 0.24
CA ILE A 151 3.45 -16.41 1.62
C ILE A 151 2.72 -17.75 1.66
N ASP A 152 3.00 -18.53 2.71
CA ASP A 152 2.28 -19.75 3.04
C ASP A 152 1.41 -19.47 4.27
N ILE A 153 0.09 -19.62 4.11
CA ILE A 153 -0.90 -19.23 5.11
C ILE A 153 -1.99 -20.29 5.32
N ARG A 154 -2.71 -20.14 6.43
CA ARG A 154 -4.05 -20.70 6.64
C ARG A 154 -4.92 -19.70 7.38
N LEU A 155 -6.23 -19.87 7.31
CA LEU A 155 -7.22 -19.09 8.04
C LEU A 155 -8.04 -20.05 8.89
N PRO A 156 -7.86 -20.10 10.23
CA PRO A 156 -8.47 -21.13 11.08
C PRO A 156 -10.00 -21.15 11.08
N GLU A 157 -10.64 -20.05 10.67
CA GLU A 157 -12.09 -19.94 10.55
C GLU A 157 -12.65 -20.74 9.37
N TYR A 158 -11.80 -21.11 8.40
CA TYR A 158 -12.20 -21.73 7.15
C TYR A 158 -11.43 -23.01 6.90
N SER A 159 -12.06 -23.94 6.17
CA SER A 159 -11.34 -25.10 5.66
C SER A 159 -10.24 -24.65 4.69
N LEU A 160 -9.14 -25.42 4.63
CA LEU A 160 -8.06 -25.10 3.70
C LEU A 160 -8.52 -25.15 2.24
N SER A 161 -9.49 -26.01 1.93
CA SER A 161 -10.13 -26.10 0.61
C SER A 161 -10.93 -24.86 0.25
N ASP A 162 -11.67 -24.28 1.20
CA ASP A 162 -12.44 -23.05 0.96
C ASP A 162 -11.51 -21.87 0.75
N LEU A 163 -10.47 -21.75 1.58
CA LEU A 163 -9.43 -20.73 1.43
C LEU A 163 -8.80 -20.80 0.03
N ARG A 164 -8.41 -22.00 -0.41
CA ARG A 164 -7.87 -22.24 -1.75
C ARG A 164 -8.88 -21.85 -2.84
N LYS A 165 -10.15 -22.25 -2.69
CA LYS A 165 -11.20 -21.99 -3.68
C LYS A 165 -11.38 -20.48 -3.88
N VAL A 166 -11.43 -19.71 -2.79
CA VAL A 166 -11.51 -18.24 -2.88
C VAL A 166 -10.25 -17.66 -3.49
N ALA A 167 -9.05 -18.08 -3.05
CA ALA A 167 -7.79 -17.61 -3.63
C ALA A 167 -7.71 -17.84 -5.15
N LEU A 168 -8.12 -19.02 -5.63
CA LEU A 168 -8.19 -19.32 -7.08
C LEU A 168 -9.19 -18.42 -7.82
N SER A 169 -10.32 -18.11 -7.20
CA SER A 169 -11.35 -17.28 -7.82
C SER A 169 -10.93 -15.82 -8.03
N LEU A 170 -9.91 -15.34 -7.30
CA LEU A 170 -9.32 -14.03 -7.52
C LEU A 170 -8.63 -13.92 -8.88
N LYS A 171 -8.12 -15.04 -9.43
CA LYS A 171 -7.36 -15.08 -10.69
C LYS A 171 -6.18 -14.10 -10.73
N ILE A 172 -5.55 -13.88 -9.58
CA ILE A 172 -4.37 -13.02 -9.42
C ILE A 172 -3.28 -13.85 -8.74
N GLY A 173 -2.06 -13.81 -9.28
CA GLY A 173 -0.93 -14.48 -8.65
C GLY A 173 -0.93 -16.00 -8.76
N GLY A 174 0.07 -16.65 -8.18
CA GLY A 174 0.14 -18.11 -8.05
C GLY A 174 -0.57 -18.61 -6.80
N VAL A 175 -1.26 -19.76 -6.89
CA VAL A 175 -1.92 -20.42 -5.75
C VAL A 175 -1.51 -21.89 -5.65
N GLY A 176 -0.82 -22.26 -4.59
CA GLY A 176 -0.44 -23.66 -4.32
C GLY A 176 -1.26 -24.28 -3.20
N TYR A 177 -1.68 -25.54 -3.33
CA TYR A 177 -2.49 -26.25 -2.33
C TYR A 177 -1.72 -27.38 -1.65
N TYR A 178 -1.47 -27.23 -0.35
CA TYR A 178 -0.66 -28.18 0.43
C TYR A 178 -1.45 -28.76 1.62
N PRO A 179 -2.47 -29.60 1.39
CA PRO A 179 -3.32 -30.14 2.47
C PRO A 179 -2.55 -30.98 3.48
N LYS A 180 -1.56 -31.77 3.04
CA LYS A 180 -0.72 -32.58 3.92
C LYS A 180 0.16 -31.74 4.85
N SER A 181 0.56 -30.55 4.39
CA SER A 181 1.34 -29.59 5.19
C SER A 181 0.46 -28.50 5.83
N ASN A 182 -0.86 -28.58 5.61
CA ASN A 182 -1.89 -27.69 6.15
C ASN A 182 -1.70 -26.18 5.85
N PHE A 183 -1.39 -25.83 4.59
CA PHE A 183 -1.34 -24.43 4.16
C PHE A 183 -1.73 -24.22 2.68
N VAL A 184 -2.09 -22.99 2.33
CA VAL A 184 -2.22 -22.47 0.97
C VAL A 184 -1.05 -21.52 0.71
N HIS A 185 -0.39 -21.71 -0.43
CA HIS A 185 0.64 -20.82 -0.93
C HIS A 185 0.01 -19.74 -1.81
N ILE A 186 0.43 -18.49 -1.66
CA ILE A 186 0.00 -17.36 -2.48
C ILE A 186 1.24 -16.56 -2.88
N ASP A 187 1.33 -16.16 -4.15
CA ASP A 187 2.44 -15.34 -4.66
C ASP A 187 2.02 -14.32 -5.71
N THR A 188 2.85 -13.31 -5.98
CA THR A 188 2.60 -12.25 -6.98
C THR A 188 3.14 -12.58 -8.38
N GLY A 189 3.37 -13.86 -8.68
CA GLY A 189 3.80 -14.35 -9.99
C GLY A 189 2.67 -14.37 -11.03
N ARG A 190 2.90 -15.07 -12.15
CA ARG A 190 1.85 -15.30 -13.14
C ARG A 190 0.73 -16.17 -12.55
N VAL A 191 -0.48 -15.98 -13.05
CA VAL A 191 -1.65 -16.82 -12.71
C VAL A 191 -1.34 -18.27 -13.03
N ARG A 192 -1.28 -19.09 -11.98
CA ARG A 192 -1.02 -20.52 -12.05
C ARG A 192 -1.44 -21.18 -10.74
N PHE A 193 -1.66 -22.49 -10.78
CA PHE A 193 -2.04 -23.24 -9.59
C PHE A 193 -1.39 -24.62 -9.59
N TRP A 194 -1.17 -25.17 -8.40
CA TRP A 194 -0.59 -26.50 -8.20
C TRP A 194 -1.02 -27.13 -6.87
#